data_AF-A0A956QWQ8-F1
#
_entry.id   AF-A0A956QWQ8-F1
#
_cell.length_a   1.000
_cell.length_b   1.000
_cell.length_c   1.000
_cell.angle_alpha   90.00
_cell.angle_beta   90.00
_cell.angle_gamma   90.00
#
_symmetry.space_group_name_H-M   'P 1'
#
loop_
_entity.id
_entity.type
_entity.pdbx_description
1 polymer ?
#
loop_
_entity_poly.entity_id
_entity_poly.type
_entity_poly.pdbx_seq_one_letter_code
_entity_poly.pdbx_strand_id
1 'polypeptide(L)'
;MLILGLMPGALAMESDDVGIYGSISISRKADEAARAMVRNDYGLAQQDYRALIGLSPKTEDFYFGLYESSLKLNQWDQVALALEELCRLNPSYKDKLALEYGECLYHQNRYEEAEPLLKLALSKIAEPSLVEDMLKTLRTKSIINHRRVALPYKPASVKVIPKVVLPDKISEDDVNPDTTSTSLNFEWAFNKSEGIILAEYKGYEADGMISYYDPPKAIYTRTEYLKAHIPSNRIVPIRYEFHDQTEGSKKPKGWKFDPDKMMPKPGSKWILFIKSAVPIDGMLETYHGCYGRMEYNEENYDKIMQIIQQHRGQAR
;
A
#
# COMPACT_ATOMS: atom_id res chain seq x y z
N MET A 1 48.93 -35.88 -9.64
CA MET A 1 47.74 -36.59 -10.13
C MET A 1 46.54 -35.94 -9.47
N LEU A 2 45.63 -35.43 -10.31
CA LEU A 2 44.27 -34.91 -10.04
C LEU A 2 44.08 -33.78 -9.01
N ILE A 3 44.13 -32.58 -9.58
CA ILE A 3 43.41 -31.36 -9.18
C ILE A 3 41.91 -31.62 -9.38
N LEU A 4 41.08 -31.48 -8.33
CA LEU A 4 39.63 -31.37 -8.48
C LEU A 4 39.23 -29.91 -8.33
N GLY A 5 38.72 -29.36 -9.43
CA GLY A 5 38.38 -27.96 -9.61
C GLY A 5 37.20 -27.52 -8.76
N LEU A 6 37.37 -26.35 -8.16
CA LEU A 6 36.31 -25.56 -7.54
C LEU A 6 35.72 -24.59 -8.57
N MET A 7 34.43 -24.30 -8.38
CA MET A 7 33.58 -23.22 -8.94
C MET A 7 32.79 -23.56 -10.23
N PRO A 8 31.66 -22.87 -10.52
CA PRO A 8 30.91 -21.86 -9.73
C PRO A 8 29.38 -22.10 -9.67
N GLY A 9 28.71 -21.58 -8.63
CA GLY A 9 27.25 -21.50 -8.54
C GLY A 9 26.80 -20.10 -8.15
N ALA A 10 26.47 -19.31 -9.17
CA ALA A 10 25.93 -17.95 -9.18
C ALA A 10 25.23 -17.46 -7.88
N LEU A 11 25.88 -16.53 -7.18
CA LEU A 11 25.21 -15.52 -6.37
C LEU A 11 24.71 -14.43 -7.34
N ALA A 12 23.47 -14.55 -7.76
CA ALA A 12 22.72 -13.47 -8.36
C ALA A 12 21.34 -13.45 -7.68
N MET A 13 21.06 -12.39 -6.93
CA MET A 13 19.87 -11.56 -7.14
C MET A 13 19.95 -10.35 -6.21
N GLU A 14 19.92 -9.18 -6.83
CA GLU A 14 19.60 -7.89 -6.25
C GLU A 14 18.31 -7.99 -5.43
N SER A 15 18.31 -7.52 -4.19
CA SER A 15 17.09 -7.33 -3.42
C SER A 15 16.72 -5.85 -3.41
N ASP A 16 15.88 -5.45 -4.34
CA ASP A 16 14.89 -4.40 -4.09
C ASP A 16 14.00 -4.93 -2.95
N ASP A 17 14.22 -4.42 -1.74
CA ASP A 17 13.69 -5.00 -0.50
C ASP A 17 12.16 -4.78 -0.40
N VAL A 18 11.41 -5.61 -1.10
CA VAL A 18 9.97 -5.81 -0.97
C VAL A 18 9.72 -6.40 0.42
N GLY A 19 9.58 -5.53 1.43
CA GLY A 19 9.60 -5.89 2.86
C GLY A 19 8.80 -7.15 3.22
N ILE A 20 9.15 -7.81 4.34
CA ILE A 20 8.76 -9.16 4.85
C ILE A 20 7.59 -9.90 4.16
N TYR A 21 6.48 -9.23 3.88
CA TYR A 21 5.31 -9.82 3.22
C TYR A 21 5.32 -9.69 1.67
N GLY A 22 6.47 -9.39 1.06
CA GLY A 22 6.61 -9.21 -0.39
C GLY A 22 5.98 -7.93 -0.93
N SER A 23 5.50 -7.06 -0.04
CA SER A 23 4.92 -5.75 -0.37
C SER A 23 5.12 -4.80 0.80
N ILE A 24 5.65 -3.60 0.51
CA ILE A 24 5.90 -2.57 1.51
C ILE A 24 4.59 -2.05 2.09
N SER A 25 3.54 -1.92 1.27
CA SER A 25 2.22 -1.46 1.71
C SER A 25 1.55 -2.46 2.66
N ILE A 26 1.60 -3.76 2.32
CA ILE A 26 1.12 -4.84 3.19
C ILE A 26 1.94 -4.89 4.48
N SER A 27 3.26 -4.77 4.39
CA SER A 27 4.15 -4.78 5.55
C SER A 27 3.87 -3.60 6.50
N ARG A 28 3.70 -2.39 5.98
CA ARG A 28 3.35 -1.22 6.79
C ARG A 28 1.99 -1.39 7.47
N LYS A 29 0.99 -1.90 6.75
CA LYS A 29 -0.33 -2.11 7.31
C LYS A 29 -0.34 -3.23 8.36
N ALA A 30 0.49 -4.26 8.17
CA ALA A 30 0.73 -5.29 9.19
C ALA A 30 1.40 -4.71 10.44
N ASP A 31 2.35 -3.78 10.28
CA ASP A 31 2.96 -3.06 11.41
C ASP A 31 1.96 -2.15 12.14
N GLU A 32 1.10 -1.45 11.41
CA GLU A 32 0.04 -0.60 11.97
C GLU A 32 -0.95 -1.44 12.78
N ALA A 33 -1.41 -2.57 12.22
CA ALA A 33 -2.25 -3.54 12.91
C ALA A 33 -1.59 -4.07 14.19
N ALA A 34 -0.32 -4.46 14.12
CA ALA A 34 0.42 -4.96 15.27
C ALA A 34 0.66 -3.87 16.34
N ARG A 35 0.90 -2.62 15.94
CA ARG A 35 0.98 -1.51 16.90
C ARG A 35 -0.37 -1.23 17.56
N ALA A 36 -1.48 -1.37 16.83
CA ALA A 36 -2.82 -1.30 17.42
C ALA A 36 -3.02 -2.39 18.48
N MET A 37 -2.58 -3.64 18.20
CA MET A 37 -2.57 -4.72 19.20
C MET A 37 -1.76 -4.36 20.44
N VAL A 38 -0.55 -3.80 20.30
CA VAL A 38 0.28 -3.36 21.44
C VAL A 38 -0.39 -2.25 22.25
N ARG A 39 -1.17 -1.39 21.61
CA ARG A 39 -1.94 -0.32 22.29
C ARG A 39 -3.25 -0.83 22.91
N ASN A 40 -3.56 -2.12 22.82
CA ASN A 40 -4.85 -2.71 23.18
C ASN A 40 -6.04 -2.15 22.38
N ASP A 41 -5.78 -1.56 21.22
CA ASP A 41 -6.82 -1.11 20.30
C ASP A 41 -7.22 -2.27 19.37
N TYR A 42 -7.91 -3.23 19.97
CA TYR A 42 -8.24 -4.50 19.32
C TYR A 42 -9.25 -4.32 18.18
N GLY A 43 -10.13 -3.31 18.26
CA GLY A 43 -11.10 -3.01 17.20
C GLY A 43 -10.41 -2.53 15.92
N LEU A 44 -9.48 -1.59 16.04
CA LEU A 44 -8.69 -1.11 14.90
C LEU A 44 -7.80 -2.23 14.34
N ALA A 45 -7.11 -2.98 15.21
CA ALA A 45 -6.27 -4.10 14.78
C ALA A 45 -7.06 -5.14 13.99
N GLN A 46 -8.26 -5.51 14.47
CA GLN A 46 -9.13 -6.45 13.78
C GLN A 46 -9.53 -5.95 12.38
N GLN A 47 -9.92 -4.68 12.26
CA GLN A 47 -10.25 -4.08 10.98
C GLN A 47 -9.08 -4.12 10.01
N ASP A 48 -7.87 -3.80 10.48
CA ASP A 48 -6.67 -3.79 9.65
C ASP A 48 -6.26 -5.20 9.21
N TYR A 49 -6.34 -6.20 10.10
CA TYR A 49 -6.08 -7.60 9.72
C TYR A 49 -7.08 -8.12 8.69
N ARG A 50 -8.37 -7.77 8.80
CA ARG A 50 -9.35 -8.13 7.76
C ARG A 50 -9.03 -7.52 6.41
N ALA A 51 -8.59 -6.27 6.40
CA ALA A 51 -8.17 -5.62 5.16
C ALA A 51 -6.89 -6.24 4.59
N LEU A 52 -5.93 -6.63 5.44
CA LEU A 52 -4.72 -7.35 5.03
C LEU A 52 -5.04 -8.72 4.42
N ILE A 53 -5.99 -9.47 5.00
CA ILE A 53 -6.49 -10.73 4.43
C ILE A 53 -7.11 -10.51 3.04
N GLY A 54 -7.85 -9.41 2.86
CA GLY A 54 -8.40 -9.05 1.54
C GLY A 54 -7.32 -8.79 0.48
N LEU A 55 -6.12 -8.33 0.89
CA LEU A 55 -4.99 -8.05 0.00
C LEU A 55 -4.12 -9.29 -0.24
N SER A 56 -3.87 -10.08 0.81
CA SER A 56 -3.09 -11.33 0.74
C SER A 56 -3.79 -12.45 1.51
N PRO A 57 -4.75 -13.15 0.88
CA PRO A 57 -5.59 -14.15 1.54
C PRO A 57 -4.88 -15.47 1.84
N LYS A 58 -3.60 -15.60 1.48
CA LYS A 58 -2.80 -16.81 1.74
C LYS A 58 -1.78 -16.62 2.86
N THR A 59 -1.70 -15.42 3.45
CA THR A 59 -0.74 -15.11 4.50
C THR A 59 -1.30 -15.50 5.88
N GLU A 60 -0.78 -16.59 6.45
CA GLU A 60 -1.20 -17.14 7.75
C GLU A 60 -1.09 -16.11 8.90
N ASP A 61 -0.03 -15.30 8.90
CA ASP A 61 0.25 -14.26 9.90
C ASP A 61 -0.96 -13.31 10.13
N PHE A 62 -1.72 -13.00 9.07
CA PHE A 62 -2.89 -12.09 9.17
C PHE A 62 -4.11 -12.76 9.79
N TYR A 63 -4.28 -14.06 9.57
CA TYR A 63 -5.35 -14.82 10.22
C TYR A 63 -5.05 -15.04 11.71
N PHE A 64 -3.78 -15.22 12.09
CA PHE A 64 -3.39 -15.22 13.51
C PHE A 64 -3.65 -13.86 14.19
N GLY A 65 -3.35 -12.74 13.52
CA GLY A 65 -3.69 -11.41 14.01
C GLY A 65 -5.20 -11.17 14.14
N LEU A 66 -6.00 -11.66 13.17
CA LEU A 66 -7.46 -11.62 13.24
C LEU A 66 -8.00 -12.46 14.39
N TYR A 67 -7.46 -13.68 14.59
CA TYR A 67 -7.81 -14.55 15.70
C TYR A 67 -7.57 -13.85 17.05
N GLU A 68 -6.37 -13.30 17.27
CA GLU A 68 -6.01 -12.70 18.56
C GLU A 68 -6.83 -11.44 18.86
N SER A 69 -6.99 -10.55 17.89
CA SER A 69 -7.81 -9.33 18.04
C SER A 69 -9.27 -9.66 18.33
N SER A 70 -9.84 -10.65 17.62
CA SER A 70 -11.22 -11.09 17.80
C SER A 70 -11.45 -11.76 19.15
N LEU A 71 -10.47 -12.55 19.62
CA LEU A 71 -10.51 -13.19 20.94
C LEU A 71 -10.54 -12.13 22.05
N LYS A 72 -9.71 -11.09 21.96
CA LYS A 72 -9.70 -9.97 22.93
C LYS A 72 -10.99 -9.15 22.94
N LEU A 73 -11.73 -9.16 21.84
CA LEU A 73 -13.05 -8.54 21.72
C LEU A 73 -14.21 -9.49 22.08
N ASN A 74 -13.94 -10.75 22.42
CA ASN A 74 -14.93 -11.81 22.63
C ASN A 74 -15.88 -12.02 21.43
N GLN A 75 -15.37 -11.81 20.21
CA GLN A 75 -16.14 -11.99 18.97
C GLN A 75 -15.95 -13.40 18.43
N TRP A 76 -16.64 -14.36 19.03
CA TRP A 76 -16.46 -15.79 18.79
C TRP A 76 -16.73 -16.23 17.34
N ASP A 77 -17.59 -15.54 16.61
CA ASP A 77 -17.83 -15.83 15.18
C ASP A 77 -16.59 -15.51 14.32
N GLN A 78 -15.91 -14.41 14.62
CA GLN A 78 -14.69 -14.01 13.90
C GLN A 78 -13.50 -14.88 14.31
N VAL A 79 -13.46 -15.34 15.57
CA VAL A 79 -12.48 -16.32 16.05
C VAL A 79 -12.61 -17.64 15.28
N ALA A 80 -13.83 -18.17 15.14
CA ALA A 80 -14.07 -19.40 14.37
C ALA A 80 -13.62 -19.27 12.92
N LEU A 81 -14.00 -18.18 12.25
CA LEU A 81 -13.59 -17.91 10.87
C LEU A 81 -12.06 -17.91 10.72
N ALA A 82 -11.34 -17.24 11.62
CA ALA A 82 -9.89 -17.18 11.57
C ALA A 82 -9.24 -18.56 11.75
N LEU A 83 -9.74 -19.36 12.70
CA LEU A 83 -9.23 -20.72 12.96
C LEU A 83 -9.52 -21.68 11.81
N GLU A 84 -10.71 -21.60 11.21
CA GLU A 84 -11.09 -22.40 10.05
C GLU A 84 -10.19 -22.11 8.85
N GLU A 85 -9.94 -20.84 8.57
CA GLU A 85 -9.04 -20.42 7.48
C GLU A 85 -7.60 -20.83 7.74
N LEU A 86 -7.10 -20.73 8.96
CA LEU A 86 -5.78 -21.26 9.34
C LEU A 86 -5.67 -22.76 9.09
N CYS A 87 -6.67 -23.53 9.50
CA CYS A 87 -6.72 -24.98 9.27
C CYS A 87 -6.91 -25.34 7.78
N ARG A 88 -7.52 -24.45 6.98
CA ARG A 88 -7.67 -24.61 5.54
C ARG A 88 -6.36 -24.35 4.81
N LEU A 89 -5.62 -23.31 5.19
CA LEU A 89 -4.32 -22.98 4.64
C LEU A 89 -3.28 -24.05 4.99
N ASN A 90 -3.30 -24.52 6.23
CA ASN A 90 -2.40 -25.54 6.72
C ASN A 90 -3.16 -26.62 7.52
N PRO A 91 -3.49 -27.76 6.89
CA PRO A 91 -4.21 -28.84 7.55
C PRO A 91 -3.54 -29.40 8.81
N SER A 92 -2.22 -29.21 8.97
CA SER A 92 -1.48 -29.64 10.16
C SER A 92 -1.83 -28.83 11.42
N TYR A 93 -2.52 -27.70 11.28
CA TYR A 93 -2.95 -26.88 12.41
C TYR A 93 -4.18 -27.40 13.13
N LYS A 94 -5.01 -28.24 12.51
CA LYS A 94 -6.23 -28.79 13.14
C LYS A 94 -5.95 -29.45 14.49
N ASP A 95 -4.87 -30.20 14.55
CA ASP A 95 -4.43 -30.92 15.74
C ASP A 95 -3.70 -30.05 16.75
N LYS A 96 -3.11 -28.94 16.30
CA LYS A 96 -2.28 -28.02 17.10
C LYS A 96 -3.09 -26.87 17.70
N LEU A 97 -4.19 -26.48 17.04
CA LEU A 97 -5.13 -25.44 17.47
C LEU A 97 -6.40 -26.04 18.11
N ALA A 98 -6.34 -27.30 18.52
CA ALA A 98 -7.49 -28.02 19.08
C ALA A 98 -8.02 -27.36 20.36
N LEU A 99 -7.14 -26.75 21.17
CA LEU A 99 -7.52 -26.01 22.37
C LEU A 99 -8.35 -24.79 21.98
N GLU A 100 -7.79 -23.93 21.11
CA GLU A 100 -8.39 -22.67 20.70
C GLU A 100 -9.71 -22.88 19.96
N TYR A 101 -9.79 -23.91 19.12
CA TYR A 101 -11.02 -24.27 18.41
C TYR A 101 -12.07 -24.85 19.38
N GLY A 102 -11.66 -25.68 20.33
CA GLY A 102 -12.53 -26.19 21.39
C GLY A 102 -13.10 -25.08 22.28
N GLU A 103 -12.28 -24.12 22.69
CA GLU A 103 -12.71 -22.95 23.46
C GLU A 103 -13.69 -22.08 22.67
N CYS A 104 -13.38 -21.82 21.39
CA CYS A 104 -14.26 -21.06 20.51
C CYS A 104 -15.66 -21.71 20.40
N LEU A 105 -15.72 -23.02 20.16
CA LEU A 105 -16.96 -23.78 20.07
C LEU A 105 -17.72 -23.80 21.40
N TYR A 106 -17.02 -23.92 22.53
CA TYR A 106 -17.61 -23.83 23.85
C TYR A 106 -18.30 -22.48 24.07
N HIS A 107 -17.64 -21.37 23.71
CA HIS A 107 -18.21 -20.03 23.82
C HIS A 107 -19.35 -19.75 22.82
N GLN A 108 -19.45 -20.52 21.73
CA GLN A 108 -20.60 -20.55 20.82
C GLN A 108 -21.72 -21.50 21.29
N ASN A 109 -21.59 -22.15 22.45
CA ASN A 109 -22.51 -23.15 22.99
C ASN A 109 -22.61 -24.45 22.15
N ARG A 110 -21.58 -24.75 21.34
CA ARG A 110 -21.48 -25.96 20.51
C ARG A 110 -20.72 -27.05 21.25
N TYR A 111 -21.27 -27.48 22.40
CA TYR A 111 -20.56 -28.33 23.35
C TYR A 111 -20.22 -29.73 22.80
N GLU A 112 -21.12 -30.31 22.00
CA GLU A 112 -20.93 -31.64 21.39
C GLU A 112 -19.70 -31.69 20.47
N GLU A 113 -19.40 -30.57 19.80
CA GLU A 113 -18.25 -30.43 18.92
C GLU A 113 -16.99 -29.98 19.68
N ALA A 114 -17.16 -29.20 20.76
CA ALA A 114 -16.06 -28.73 21.61
C ALA A 114 -15.42 -29.86 22.43
N GLU A 115 -16.23 -30.76 22.99
CA GLU A 115 -15.77 -31.83 23.90
C GLU A 115 -14.62 -32.70 23.34
N PRO A 116 -14.70 -33.29 22.12
CA PRO A 116 -13.63 -34.11 21.60
C PRO A 116 -12.33 -33.31 21.36
N LEU A 117 -12.44 -32.02 20.99
CA LEU A 117 -11.28 -31.16 20.75
C LEU A 117 -10.59 -30.74 22.05
N LEU A 118 -11.37 -30.41 23.08
CA LEU A 118 -10.83 -30.09 24.40
C LEU A 118 -10.17 -31.31 25.07
N LYS A 119 -10.73 -32.52 24.88
CA LYS A 119 -10.08 -33.77 25.32
C LYS A 119 -8.74 -34.00 24.59
N LEU A 120 -8.71 -33.75 23.28
CA LEU A 120 -7.48 -33.83 22.49
C LEU A 120 -6.44 -32.83 22.99
N ALA A 121 -6.83 -31.58 23.25
CA ALA A 121 -5.96 -30.54 23.78
C ALA A 121 -5.36 -30.93 25.14
N LEU A 122 -6.18 -31.45 26.06
CA LEU A 122 -5.73 -31.92 27.38
C LEU A 122 -4.70 -33.06 27.27
N SER A 123 -4.82 -33.94 26.26
CA SER A 123 -3.85 -35.01 26.02
C SER A 123 -2.49 -34.51 25.53
N LYS A 124 -2.40 -33.26 25.06
CA LYS A 124 -1.21 -32.63 24.46
C LYS A 124 -0.65 -31.46 25.27
N ILE A 125 -1.03 -31.32 26.53
CA ILE A 125 -0.74 -30.15 27.38
C ILE A 125 0.77 -29.87 27.60
N ALA A 126 1.64 -30.84 27.31
CA ALA A 126 3.09 -30.71 27.40
C ALA A 126 3.75 -30.11 26.14
N GLU A 127 3.00 -29.93 25.05
CA GLU A 127 3.50 -29.32 23.82
C GLU A 127 3.48 -27.79 23.90
N PRO A 128 4.48 -27.08 23.32
CA PRO A 128 4.48 -25.62 23.25
C PRO A 128 3.26 -25.09 22.48
N SER A 129 2.64 -24.00 22.96
CA SER A 129 1.50 -23.38 22.27
C SER A 129 1.93 -22.79 20.93
N LEU A 130 1.41 -23.37 19.84
CA LEU A 130 1.62 -22.85 18.49
C LEU A 130 1.15 -21.39 18.37
N VAL A 131 0.03 -21.05 19.01
CA VAL A 131 -0.51 -19.69 19.00
C VAL A 131 0.45 -18.73 19.65
N GLU A 132 0.97 -19.06 20.83
CA GLU A 132 1.92 -18.18 21.52
C GLU A 132 3.20 -17.95 20.69
N ASP A 133 3.73 -19.01 20.06
CA ASP A 133 4.91 -18.92 19.19
C ASP A 133 4.66 -18.09 17.92
N MET A 134 3.49 -18.27 17.29
CA MET A 134 3.11 -17.53 16.09
C MET A 134 2.80 -16.07 16.40
N LEU A 135 2.14 -15.77 17.51
CA LEU A 135 1.87 -14.39 17.94
C LEU A 135 3.16 -13.68 18.36
N LYS A 136 4.09 -14.40 19.01
CA LYS A 136 5.43 -13.87 19.29
C LYS A 136 6.18 -13.58 18.01
N THR A 137 6.15 -14.51 17.06
CA THR A 137 6.74 -14.33 15.73
C THR A 137 6.11 -13.15 14.99
N LEU A 138 4.78 -13.03 15.00
CA LEU A 138 4.04 -11.94 14.38
C LEU A 138 4.47 -10.59 14.97
N ARG A 139 4.45 -10.46 16.30
CA ARG A 139 4.92 -9.26 17.01
C ARG A 139 6.39 -8.97 16.73
N THR A 140 7.22 -9.99 16.65
CA THR A 140 8.66 -9.84 16.40
C THR A 140 8.92 -9.37 14.97
N LYS A 141 8.28 -10.01 13.99
CA LYS A 141 8.32 -9.61 12.57
C LYS A 141 7.77 -8.20 12.35
N SER A 142 6.74 -7.79 13.10
CA SER A 142 6.09 -6.49 12.96
C SER A 142 6.69 -5.36 13.83
N ILE A 143 7.49 -5.69 14.85
CA ILE A 143 8.14 -4.71 15.76
C ILE A 143 9.63 -4.55 15.45
N ILE A 144 10.29 -5.57 14.87
CA ILE A 144 11.66 -5.43 14.39
C ILE A 144 11.67 -4.76 13.01
N ASN A 145 11.41 -3.46 13.00
CA ASN A 145 12.14 -2.55 12.12
C ASN A 145 12.31 -1.12 12.68
N HIS A 146 12.06 -0.89 13.98
CA HIS A 146 12.44 0.36 14.67
C HIS A 146 13.22 0.14 15.97
N ARG A 147 14.01 -0.94 16.08
CA ARG A 147 15.26 -0.81 16.84
C ARG A 147 16.32 -0.36 15.85
N ARG A 148 16.59 0.95 15.78
CA ARG A 148 17.83 1.46 15.18
C ARG A 148 18.98 0.77 15.91
N VAL A 149 19.48 -0.32 15.35
CA VAL A 149 20.85 -0.73 15.63
C VAL A 149 21.69 0.29 14.88
N ALA A 150 22.33 1.20 15.60
CA ALA A 150 23.43 1.97 15.02
C ALA A 150 24.50 0.95 14.61
N LEU A 151 24.48 0.54 13.34
CA LEU A 151 25.55 -0.26 12.79
C LEU A 151 26.82 0.60 12.86
N PRO A 152 27.94 0.09 13.41
CA PRO A 152 29.20 0.79 13.27
C PRO A 152 29.49 0.92 11.78
N TYR A 153 29.55 2.16 11.32
CA TYR A 153 29.91 2.50 9.95
C TYR A 153 31.25 1.86 9.60
N LYS A 154 31.22 0.82 8.77
CA LYS A 154 32.38 0.39 7.99
C LYS A 154 32.22 1.02 6.62
N PRO A 155 33.10 1.94 6.20
CA PRO A 155 33.06 2.44 4.83
C PRO A 155 33.24 1.26 3.88
N ALA A 156 32.25 1.03 3.02
CA ALA A 156 32.36 0.05 1.96
C ALA A 156 33.47 0.50 0.99
N SER A 157 34.32 -0.43 0.58
CA SER A 157 35.30 -0.21 -0.49
C SER A 157 34.56 0.20 -1.75
N VAL A 158 34.74 1.47 -2.14
CA VAL A 158 34.16 2.08 -3.33
C VAL A 158 34.64 1.30 -4.56
N LYS A 159 33.74 0.52 -5.18
CA LYS A 159 33.89 0.22 -6.60
C LYS A 159 33.58 1.52 -7.33
N VAL A 160 34.54 1.98 -8.14
CA VAL A 160 34.41 3.18 -8.95
C VAL A 160 33.28 2.94 -9.96
N ILE A 161 32.10 3.45 -9.66
CA ILE A 161 31.01 3.60 -10.62
C ILE A 161 31.48 4.69 -11.60
N PRO A 162 31.48 4.46 -12.92
CA PRO A 162 31.79 5.52 -13.87
C PRO A 162 30.84 6.69 -13.63
N LYS A 163 31.44 7.88 -13.43
CA LYS A 163 30.75 9.14 -13.18
C LYS A 163 29.62 9.31 -14.21
N VAL A 164 28.37 9.11 -13.77
CA VAL A 164 27.24 9.73 -14.44
C VAL A 164 27.48 11.23 -14.28
N VAL A 165 27.69 11.92 -15.40
CA VAL A 165 27.72 13.37 -15.41
C VAL A 165 26.31 13.80 -15.03
N LEU A 166 26.12 14.10 -13.75
CA LEU A 166 24.95 14.82 -13.28
C LEU A 166 24.94 16.15 -14.05
N PRO A 167 23.82 16.52 -14.70
CA PRO A 167 23.68 17.86 -15.23
C PRO A 167 23.95 18.86 -14.10
N ASP A 168 24.57 20.00 -14.45
CA ASP A 168 24.97 21.02 -13.50
C ASP A 168 23.83 21.32 -12.52
N LYS A 169 24.17 21.44 -11.22
CA LYS A 169 23.22 21.83 -10.18
C LYS A 169 22.64 23.19 -10.55
N ILE A 170 21.44 23.18 -11.13
CA ILE A 170 20.63 24.37 -11.34
C ILE A 170 20.19 24.85 -9.95
N SER A 171 20.35 26.14 -9.67
CA SER A 171 19.90 26.75 -8.42
C SER A 171 18.40 26.54 -8.25
N GLU A 172 17.92 26.27 -7.03
CA GLU A 172 16.47 26.20 -6.74
C GLU A 172 15.75 27.51 -7.11
N ASP A 173 16.48 28.63 -7.19
CA ASP A 173 15.97 29.94 -7.60
C ASP A 173 15.74 30.08 -9.12
N ASP A 174 16.27 29.17 -9.95
CA ASP A 174 16.19 29.26 -11.43
C ASP A 174 15.09 28.37 -12.03
N VAL A 175 14.37 27.59 -11.22
CA VAL A 175 13.32 26.68 -11.69
C VAL A 175 11.96 27.26 -11.33
N ASN A 176 11.21 27.78 -12.31
CA ASN A 176 9.79 28.06 -12.12
C ASN A 176 9.05 26.73 -11.88
N PRO A 177 8.61 26.43 -10.64
CA PRO A 177 8.08 25.12 -10.32
C PRO A 177 6.76 24.84 -11.03
N ASP A 178 6.07 25.89 -11.48
CA ASP A 178 4.76 25.79 -12.12
C ASP A 178 4.83 25.64 -13.64
N THR A 179 6.01 25.75 -14.27
CA THR A 179 6.12 25.66 -15.74
C THR A 179 7.31 24.83 -16.26
N THR A 180 8.30 24.49 -15.43
CA THR A 180 9.49 23.76 -15.93
C THR A 180 9.30 22.24 -15.92
N SER A 181 9.77 21.55 -16.96
CA SER A 181 9.71 20.07 -17.04
C SER A 181 10.49 19.34 -15.94
N THR A 182 11.46 19.99 -15.29
CA THR A 182 12.20 19.45 -14.14
C THR A 182 11.33 19.26 -12.90
N SER A 183 10.17 19.93 -12.81
CA SER A 183 9.21 19.74 -11.71
C SER A 183 8.22 18.60 -11.97
N LEU A 184 8.32 17.88 -13.10
CA LEU A 184 7.54 16.65 -13.38
C LEU A 184 8.11 15.44 -12.63
N ASN A 185 8.07 15.48 -11.31
CA ASN A 185 8.44 14.36 -10.46
C ASN A 185 7.48 14.24 -9.28
N PHE A 186 7.45 13.06 -8.67
CA PHE A 186 6.55 12.73 -7.58
C PHE A 186 6.74 13.59 -6.33
N GLU A 187 7.98 14.00 -6.03
CA GLU A 187 8.32 14.82 -4.87
C GLU A 187 7.67 16.20 -4.98
N TRP A 188 7.78 16.83 -6.15
CA TRP A 188 7.12 18.11 -6.41
C TRP A 188 5.60 17.97 -6.49
N ALA A 189 5.11 16.92 -7.15
CA ALA A 189 3.67 16.62 -7.21
C ALA A 189 3.08 16.47 -5.79
N PHE A 190 3.79 15.77 -4.91
CA PHE A 190 3.42 15.68 -3.50
C PHE A 190 3.43 17.06 -2.84
N ASN A 191 4.52 17.81 -2.92
CA ASN A 191 4.68 19.07 -2.21
C ASN A 191 3.72 20.19 -2.66
N LYS A 192 3.32 20.18 -3.94
CA LYS A 192 2.47 21.20 -4.56
C LYS A 192 0.99 20.86 -4.64
N SER A 193 0.62 19.60 -4.40
CA SER A 193 -0.79 19.22 -4.35
C SER A 193 -1.40 19.48 -2.97
N GLU A 194 -2.55 20.14 -2.94
CA GLU A 194 -3.38 20.26 -1.74
C GLU A 194 -3.98 18.91 -1.33
N GLY A 195 -4.30 18.05 -2.30
CA GLY A 195 -4.89 16.73 -2.04
C GLY A 195 -4.30 15.65 -2.93
N ILE A 196 -4.14 14.44 -2.39
CA ILE A 196 -3.78 13.26 -3.17
C ILE A 196 -4.78 12.15 -2.85
N ILE A 197 -5.40 11.59 -3.87
CA ILE A 197 -6.43 10.57 -3.72
C ILE A 197 -6.23 9.39 -4.66
N LEU A 198 -6.71 8.23 -4.24
CA LEU A 198 -7.07 7.16 -5.17
C LEU A 198 -8.51 7.36 -5.61
N ALA A 199 -8.74 7.19 -6.90
CA ALA A 199 -10.06 7.32 -7.48
C ALA A 199 -10.29 6.37 -8.65
N GLU A 200 -11.55 6.04 -8.89
CA GLU A 200 -11.99 5.22 -10.01
C GLU A 200 -12.63 6.11 -11.08
N TYR A 201 -12.19 5.98 -12.32
CA TYR A 201 -12.77 6.72 -13.44
C TYR A 201 -14.16 6.18 -13.79
N LYS A 202 -15.14 7.07 -13.96
CA LYS A 202 -16.53 6.72 -14.29
C LYS A 202 -16.94 7.09 -15.72
N GLY A 203 -16.33 8.12 -16.29
CA GLY A 203 -16.70 8.65 -17.59
C GLY A 203 -16.31 10.11 -17.71
N TYR A 204 -16.81 10.79 -18.72
CA TYR A 204 -16.59 12.22 -18.89
C TYR A 204 -17.81 12.93 -19.44
N GLU A 205 -17.87 14.23 -19.18
CA GLU A 205 -18.83 15.16 -19.74
C GLU A 205 -18.07 16.21 -20.57
N ALA A 206 -18.67 16.68 -21.65
CA ALA A 206 -18.12 17.76 -22.46
C ALA A 206 -19.24 18.70 -22.88
N ASP A 207 -19.03 19.99 -22.67
CA ASP A 207 -19.94 21.05 -23.12
C ASP A 207 -19.36 21.66 -24.40
N GLY A 208 -19.54 20.95 -25.52
CA GLY A 208 -19.05 21.37 -26.83
C GLY A 208 -17.91 20.54 -27.41
N MET A 209 -17.12 21.15 -28.29
CA MET A 209 -16.07 20.47 -29.04
C MET A 209 -14.79 20.34 -28.20
N ILE A 210 -14.43 19.11 -27.81
CA ILE A 210 -13.20 18.85 -27.08
C ILE A 210 -11.98 19.25 -27.92
N SER A 211 -11.13 20.10 -27.35
CA SER A 211 -9.88 20.53 -27.96
C SER A 211 -8.70 20.21 -27.05
N TYR A 212 -7.48 20.38 -27.59
CA TYR A 212 -6.26 20.13 -26.81
C TYR A 212 -6.13 21.04 -25.57
N TYR A 213 -6.69 22.26 -25.64
CA TYR A 213 -6.64 23.27 -24.57
C TYR A 213 -8.00 23.48 -23.88
N ASP A 214 -9.04 22.78 -24.36
CA ASP A 214 -10.39 22.81 -23.80
C ASP A 214 -10.83 21.35 -23.57
N PRO A 215 -10.29 20.71 -22.52
CA PRO A 215 -10.48 19.30 -22.27
C PRO A 215 -11.86 19.00 -21.67
N PRO A 216 -12.31 17.74 -21.72
CA PRO A 216 -13.55 17.34 -21.07
C PRO A 216 -13.42 17.35 -19.54
N LYS A 217 -14.58 17.34 -18.88
CA LYS A 217 -14.73 17.08 -17.45
C LYS A 217 -14.73 15.58 -17.21
N ALA A 218 -13.60 15.04 -16.73
CA ALA A 218 -13.52 13.65 -16.33
C ALA A 218 -14.15 13.44 -14.94
N ILE A 219 -15.01 12.44 -14.83
CA ILE A 219 -15.73 12.14 -13.59
C ILE A 219 -15.04 10.96 -12.91
N TYR A 220 -14.53 11.20 -11.70
CA TYR A 220 -13.95 10.19 -10.85
C TYR A 220 -14.78 9.98 -9.59
N THR A 221 -14.69 8.78 -9.02
CA THR A 221 -15.19 8.46 -7.68
C THR A 221 -14.03 8.18 -6.75
N ARG A 222 -13.86 8.97 -5.70
CA ARG A 222 -12.80 8.76 -4.71
C ARG A 222 -12.98 7.41 -4.01
N THR A 223 -11.89 6.67 -3.88
CA THR A 223 -11.80 5.42 -3.11
C THR A 223 -11.01 5.60 -1.82
N GLU A 224 -9.93 6.38 -1.83
CA GLU A 224 -9.04 6.56 -0.67
C GLU A 224 -8.38 7.95 -0.65
N TYR A 225 -8.05 8.45 0.54
CA TYR A 225 -7.22 9.65 0.72
C TYR A 225 -5.78 9.27 1.04
N LEU A 226 -4.83 9.77 0.26
CA LEU A 226 -3.40 9.61 0.50
C LEU A 226 -2.80 10.85 1.18
N LYS A 227 -3.29 12.05 0.86
CA LYS A 227 -2.89 13.34 1.45
C LYS A 227 -4.05 14.33 1.52
N ALA A 228 -4.33 14.86 2.72
CA ALA A 228 -5.13 16.05 3.09
C ALA A 228 -6.51 16.33 2.41
N HIS A 229 -7.19 17.38 2.90
CA HIS A 229 -8.63 17.65 2.84
C HIS A 229 -9.16 18.19 1.50
N ILE A 230 -9.56 17.30 0.61
CA ILE A 230 -10.53 17.64 -0.46
C ILE A 230 -11.94 17.52 0.14
N PRO A 231 -12.88 18.45 -0.14
CA PRO A 231 -14.27 18.36 0.32
C PRO A 231 -14.85 16.96 0.16
N SER A 232 -15.66 16.52 1.14
CA SER A 232 -16.03 15.10 1.33
C SER A 232 -16.79 14.45 0.18
N ASN A 233 -17.19 15.21 -0.84
CA ASN A 233 -17.92 14.73 -2.01
C ASN A 233 -17.21 13.53 -2.63
N ARG A 234 -17.98 12.45 -2.80
CA ARG A 234 -17.49 11.18 -3.35
C ARG A 234 -17.14 11.30 -4.83
N ILE A 235 -17.80 12.22 -5.54
CA ILE A 235 -17.56 12.55 -6.95
C ILE A 235 -16.49 13.62 -7.03
N VAL A 236 -15.51 13.40 -7.89
CA VAL A 236 -14.36 14.27 -8.11
C VAL A 236 -14.32 14.63 -9.60
N PRO A 237 -14.87 15.79 -10.00
CA PRO A 237 -14.79 16.26 -11.38
C PRO A 237 -13.38 16.82 -11.62
N ILE A 238 -12.69 16.29 -12.63
CA ILE A 238 -11.31 16.67 -13.00
C ILE A 238 -11.30 17.29 -14.38
N ARG A 239 -10.59 18.41 -14.54
CA ARG A 239 -10.26 18.96 -15.85
C ARG A 239 -9.24 18.05 -16.53
N TYR A 240 -9.63 17.31 -17.56
CA TYR A 240 -8.81 16.25 -18.15
C TYR A 240 -7.77 16.77 -19.16
N GLU A 241 -6.87 17.64 -18.70
CA GLU A 241 -5.86 18.30 -19.54
C GLU A 241 -4.99 17.31 -20.33
N PHE A 242 -4.85 17.46 -21.65
CA PHE A 242 -4.05 16.53 -22.47
C PHE A 242 -2.54 16.84 -22.46
N HIS A 243 -2.13 17.84 -21.69
CA HIS A 243 -0.77 18.29 -21.60
C HIS A 243 -0.32 18.47 -20.15
N ASP A 244 0.98 18.49 -19.96
CA ASP A 244 1.67 18.63 -18.68
C ASP A 244 1.81 20.09 -18.22
N GLN A 245 1.33 21.06 -19.01
CA GLN A 245 1.39 22.50 -18.72
C GLN A 245 2.82 23.07 -18.63
N THR A 246 3.84 22.35 -19.12
CA THR A 246 5.21 22.82 -19.12
C THR A 246 5.51 23.81 -20.26
N GLU A 247 6.48 24.70 -20.06
CA GLU A 247 7.02 25.60 -21.08
C GLU A 247 7.60 24.78 -22.23
N GLY A 248 6.91 24.80 -23.38
CA GLY A 248 7.27 24.01 -24.56
C GLY A 248 6.27 22.92 -24.92
N SER A 249 5.29 22.65 -24.04
CA SER A 249 4.18 21.74 -24.31
C SER A 249 3.28 22.32 -25.42
N LYS A 250 3.50 21.88 -26.65
CA LYS A 250 2.75 22.33 -27.84
C LYS A 250 1.79 21.25 -28.29
N LYS A 251 0.59 21.66 -28.71
CA LYS A 251 -0.38 20.79 -29.36
C LYS A 251 0.29 20.00 -30.51
N PRO A 252 0.22 18.65 -30.51
CA PRO A 252 0.76 17.84 -31.59
C PRO A 252 0.13 18.20 -32.95
N LYS A 253 0.94 18.16 -34.01
CA LYS A 253 0.46 18.42 -35.37
C LYS A 253 -0.60 17.40 -35.75
N GLY A 254 -1.78 17.86 -36.18
CA GLY A 254 -2.88 16.99 -36.58
C GLY A 254 -3.63 16.34 -35.41
N TRP A 255 -3.43 16.81 -34.17
CA TRP A 255 -4.16 16.32 -33.00
C TRP A 255 -5.68 16.41 -33.22
N LYS A 256 -6.36 15.30 -32.94
CA LYS A 256 -7.82 15.17 -32.92
C LYS A 256 -8.20 14.34 -31.70
N PHE A 257 -9.26 14.74 -31.03
CA PHE A 257 -9.79 13.98 -29.90
C PHE A 257 -10.34 12.64 -30.39
N ASP A 258 -9.92 11.56 -29.73
CA ASP A 258 -10.36 10.19 -29.96
C ASP A 258 -10.68 9.58 -28.58
N PRO A 259 -11.97 9.44 -28.20
CA PRO A 259 -12.35 9.04 -26.86
C PRO A 259 -11.83 7.64 -26.49
N ASP A 260 -11.79 6.72 -27.45
CA ASP A 260 -11.37 5.33 -27.21
C ASP A 260 -9.88 5.20 -26.92
N LYS A 261 -9.08 6.19 -27.33
CA LYS A 261 -7.62 6.21 -27.12
C LYS A 261 -7.18 7.17 -26.04
N MET A 262 -7.92 8.25 -25.82
CA MET A 262 -7.48 9.36 -24.96
C MET A 262 -8.15 9.34 -23.59
N MET A 263 -9.34 8.73 -23.47
CA MET A 263 -10.04 8.64 -22.20
C MET A 263 -9.76 7.30 -21.51
N PRO A 264 -9.71 7.28 -20.17
CA PRO A 264 -9.54 6.05 -19.43
C PRO A 264 -10.74 5.11 -19.63
N LYS A 265 -10.53 3.82 -19.36
CA LYS A 265 -11.65 2.87 -19.29
C LYS A 265 -12.44 3.10 -18.00
N PRO A 266 -13.79 3.12 -18.04
CA PRO A 266 -14.59 3.11 -16.82
C PRO A 266 -14.17 1.96 -15.89
N GLY A 267 -14.02 2.25 -14.60
CA GLY A 267 -13.51 1.29 -13.61
C GLY A 267 -11.99 1.30 -13.44
N SER A 268 -11.23 1.96 -14.31
CA SER A 268 -9.78 2.12 -14.12
C SER A 268 -9.48 2.95 -12.87
N LYS A 269 -8.43 2.55 -12.14
CA LYS A 269 -7.99 3.19 -10.90
C LYS A 269 -6.87 4.19 -11.19
N TRP A 270 -6.88 5.32 -10.50
CA TRP A 270 -5.97 6.43 -10.72
C TRP A 270 -5.51 7.05 -9.41
N ILE A 271 -4.26 7.50 -9.39
CA ILE A 271 -3.70 8.40 -8.38
C ILE A 271 -3.85 9.81 -8.93
N LEU A 272 -4.61 10.65 -8.22
CA LEU A 272 -4.88 12.02 -8.62
C LEU A 272 -4.20 12.99 -7.65
N PHE A 273 -3.33 13.82 -8.20
CA PHE A 273 -2.61 14.90 -7.52
C PHE A 273 -3.38 16.19 -7.72
N ILE A 274 -4.26 16.52 -6.78
CA ILE A 274 -5.13 17.69 -6.86
C ILE A 274 -4.33 18.93 -6.46
N LYS A 275 -4.09 19.82 -7.43
CA LYS A 275 -3.31 21.04 -7.25
C LYS A 275 -3.99 21.96 -6.25
N SER A 276 -5.28 22.24 -6.46
CA SER A 276 -6.11 23.03 -5.55
C SER A 276 -7.46 22.37 -5.31
N ALA A 277 -7.94 22.38 -4.06
CA ALA A 277 -9.25 21.84 -3.69
C ALA A 277 -10.43 22.77 -4.07
N VAL A 278 -10.13 23.94 -4.65
CA VAL A 278 -11.14 24.89 -5.16
C VAL A 278 -11.40 24.59 -6.65
N PRO A 279 -12.62 24.19 -7.03
CA PRO A 279 -12.92 23.92 -8.43
C PRO A 279 -13.03 25.23 -9.23
N ILE A 280 -12.48 25.21 -10.45
CA ILE A 280 -12.64 26.25 -11.47
C ILE A 280 -13.61 25.70 -12.52
N ASP A 281 -14.68 26.43 -12.82
CA ASP A 281 -15.77 25.97 -13.70
C ASP A 281 -16.36 24.60 -13.30
N GLY A 282 -16.40 24.34 -11.99
CA GLY A 282 -16.91 23.09 -11.42
C GLY A 282 -15.98 21.89 -11.61
N MET A 283 -14.70 22.11 -11.93
CA MET A 283 -13.68 21.08 -12.12
C MET A 283 -12.46 21.35 -11.23
N LEU A 284 -11.88 20.30 -10.68
CA LEU A 284 -10.59 20.37 -9.99
C LEU A 284 -9.45 20.20 -10.99
N GLU A 285 -8.36 20.90 -10.72
CA GLU A 285 -7.14 20.82 -11.51
C GLU A 285 -6.15 19.84 -10.87
N THR A 286 -5.43 19.12 -11.73
CA THR A 286 -4.35 18.23 -11.32
C THR A 286 -3.00 18.91 -11.48
N TYR A 287 -2.03 18.51 -10.67
CA TYR A 287 -0.65 18.99 -10.74
C TYR A 287 -0.08 18.77 -12.15
N HIS A 288 0.30 19.84 -12.86
CA HIS A 288 0.81 19.75 -14.24
C HIS A 288 -0.11 18.95 -15.16
N GLY A 289 -1.40 19.29 -15.17
CA GLY A 289 -2.39 18.71 -16.09
C GLY A 289 -2.36 17.17 -16.13
N CYS A 290 -1.96 16.58 -17.26
CA CYS A 290 -1.92 15.12 -17.42
C CYS A 290 -0.93 14.41 -16.49
N TYR A 291 0.16 15.07 -16.05
CA TYR A 291 1.16 14.44 -15.18
C TYR A 291 0.56 14.11 -13.81
N GLY A 292 -0.27 14.99 -13.27
CA GLY A 292 -0.96 14.80 -11.99
C GLY A 292 -2.09 13.78 -12.02
N ARG A 293 -2.26 13.07 -13.14
CA ARG A 293 -3.17 11.93 -13.28
C ARG A 293 -2.37 10.72 -13.68
N MET A 294 -2.16 9.81 -12.74
CA MET A 294 -1.41 8.60 -13.00
C MET A 294 -2.31 7.40 -12.87
N GLU A 295 -2.26 6.51 -13.86
CA GLU A 295 -2.94 5.22 -13.73
C GLU A 295 -2.33 4.47 -12.55
N TYR A 296 -3.20 3.86 -11.76
CA TYR A 296 -2.78 3.07 -10.63
C TYR A 296 -2.01 1.85 -11.10
N ASN A 297 -0.77 1.77 -10.64
CA ASN A 297 0.00 0.54 -10.59
C ASN A 297 0.80 0.57 -9.28
N GLU A 298 1.32 -0.60 -8.89
CA GLU A 298 2.03 -0.74 -7.62
C GLU A 298 3.27 0.16 -7.56
N GLU A 299 4.00 0.32 -8.66
CA GLU A 299 5.21 1.16 -8.75
C GLU A 299 4.92 2.64 -8.44
N ASN A 300 3.91 3.23 -9.10
CA ASN A 300 3.52 4.63 -8.91
C ASN A 300 2.96 4.86 -7.50
N TYR A 301 2.20 3.89 -7.00
CA TYR A 301 1.64 3.96 -5.66
C TYR A 301 2.75 3.92 -4.59
N ASP A 302 3.70 3.00 -4.72
CA ASP A 302 4.79 2.84 -3.78
C ASP A 302 5.71 4.07 -3.75
N LYS A 303 6.03 4.65 -4.91
CA LYS A 303 6.79 5.92 -5.00
C LYS A 303 6.13 7.03 -4.18
N ILE A 304 4.81 7.17 -4.27
CA ILE A 304 4.08 8.19 -3.51
C ILE A 304 4.01 7.90 -2.04
N MET A 305 3.79 6.65 -1.66
CA MET A 305 3.77 6.27 -0.26
C MET A 305 5.13 6.49 0.41
N GLN A 306 6.23 6.25 -0.31
CA GLN A 306 7.59 6.55 0.17
C GLN A 306 7.76 8.05 0.46
N ILE A 307 7.31 8.91 -0.45
CA ILE A 307 7.38 10.37 -0.27
C ILE A 307 6.50 10.81 0.91
N ILE A 308 5.25 10.35 0.99
CA ILE A 308 4.36 10.64 2.12
C ILE A 308 5.04 10.26 3.45
N GLN A 309 5.73 9.13 3.50
CA GLN A 309 6.44 8.67 4.69
C GLN A 309 7.64 9.55 5.04
N GLN A 310 8.45 9.99 4.07
CA GLN A 310 9.57 10.90 4.30
C GLN A 310 9.13 12.26 4.87
N HIS A 311 7.90 12.67 4.52
CA HIS A 311 7.29 13.92 4.99
C HIS A 311 6.43 13.77 6.25
N ARG A 312 6.21 12.54 6.77
CA ARG A 312 5.50 12.33 8.04
C ARG A 312 6.34 12.86 9.21
N GLY A 313 5.84 13.90 9.88
CA GLY A 313 6.49 14.53 11.03
C GLY A 313 7.14 15.89 10.71
N GLN A 314 7.17 16.29 9.44
CA GLN A 314 7.43 17.68 9.08
C GLN A 314 6.11 18.45 9.23
N ALA A 315 5.90 19.03 10.41
CA ALA A 315 4.80 19.96 10.59
C ALA A 315 4.98 21.13 9.61
N ARG A 316 3.99 21.36 8.74
CA ARG A 316 3.73 22.69 8.19
C ARG A 316 2.71 23.38 9.09
#